data_AF-A0A2N2CH44-F1
#
_entry.id   AF-A0A2N2CH44-F1
#
_cell.length_a   1.000
_cell.length_b   1.000
_cell.length_c   1.000
_cell.angle_alpha   90.00
_cell.angle_beta   90.00
_cell.angle_gamma   90.00
#
_symmetry.space_group_name_H-M   'P 1'
#
loop_
_entity.id
_entity.type
_entity.pdbx_description
1 polymer ?
#
loop_
_entity_poly.entity_id
_entity_poly.type
_entity_poly.pdbx_seq_one_letter_code
_entity_poly.pdbx_strand_id
1 'polypeptide(L)'
;MISMKIAYFDCSRGISGNRIIGALLDSKVPIEFFQSIIHQLLPEEIYQIDYQKIHQADQRCTYFDVLLPPYDPTLSFDQRPKRNLFDIIALIRRSDLNETIKTKSIEIFHRLGHAEAEAHRCAIENIDFHENGAIDTIIDIVCSVAGLHYLNIESVIKCRIWND
;
A
#
# COMPACT_ATOMS: atom_id res chain seq x y z
N MET A 1 29.49 2.85 -16.48
CA MET A 1 28.37 3.79 -16.23
C MET A 1 27.36 3.05 -15.37
N ILE A 2 27.04 3.56 -14.18
CA ILE A 2 25.93 3.02 -13.39
C ILE A 2 24.67 3.57 -14.06
N SER A 3 23.88 2.70 -14.69
CA SER A 3 22.62 3.08 -15.32
C SER A 3 21.57 3.19 -14.24
N MET A 4 21.04 4.38 -14.01
CA MET A 4 19.93 4.60 -13.07
C MET A 4 18.69 3.84 -13.55
N LYS A 5 18.01 3.11 -12.66
CA LYS A 5 16.77 2.40 -13.00
C LYS A 5 15.54 3.20 -12.61
N ILE A 6 14.65 3.43 -13.58
CA ILE A 6 13.45 4.26 -13.44
C ILE A 6 12.19 3.41 -13.62
N ALA A 7 11.18 3.66 -12.79
CA ALA A 7 9.80 3.24 -13.07
C ALA A 7 9.00 4.43 -13.63
N TYR A 8 8.35 4.23 -14.78
CA TYR A 8 7.50 5.24 -15.40
C TYR A 8 6.03 4.83 -15.32
N PHE A 9 5.21 5.64 -14.65
CA PHE A 9 3.76 5.43 -14.52
C PHE A 9 3.00 6.29 -15.55
N ASP A 10 2.54 5.67 -16.63
CA ASP A 10 1.62 6.28 -17.59
C ASP A 10 0.16 6.13 -17.14
N CYS A 11 -0.18 6.85 -16.06
CA CYS A 11 -1.48 6.77 -15.41
C CYS A 11 -2.14 8.15 -15.33
N SER A 12 -2.62 8.66 -16.47
CA SER A 12 -3.17 10.02 -16.58
C SER A 12 -4.42 10.28 -15.71
N ARG A 13 -5.09 9.20 -15.27
CA ARG A 13 -6.25 9.22 -14.36
C ARG A 13 -5.92 8.70 -12.94
N GLY A 14 -4.63 8.59 -12.60
CA GLY A 14 -4.18 7.98 -11.35
C GLY A 14 -4.14 6.45 -11.37
N ILE A 15 -3.66 5.86 -10.29
CA ILE A 15 -3.53 4.41 -10.07
C ILE A 15 -3.71 4.12 -8.57
N SER A 16 -4.45 3.07 -8.23
CA SER A 16 -4.61 2.59 -6.85
C SER A 16 -3.42 1.71 -6.43
N GLY A 17 -3.15 1.57 -5.14
CA GLY A 17 -1.98 0.84 -4.65
C GLY A 17 -2.02 -0.64 -5.03
N ASN A 18 -3.18 -1.29 -4.93
CA ASN A 18 -3.34 -2.68 -5.36
C ASN A 18 -3.04 -2.88 -6.86
N ARG A 19 -3.32 -1.88 -7.71
CA ARG A 19 -2.92 -1.89 -9.13
C ARG A 19 -1.43 -1.67 -9.33
N ILE A 20 -0.77 -0.89 -8.47
CA ILE A 20 0.71 -0.80 -8.45
C ILE A 20 1.30 -2.17 -8.14
N ILE A 21 0.77 -2.87 -7.14
CA ILE A 21 1.22 -4.23 -6.78
C ILE A 21 0.99 -5.19 -7.96
N GLY A 22 -0.17 -5.16 -8.59
CA GLY A 22 -0.45 -5.93 -9.82
C GLY A 22 0.56 -5.66 -10.94
N ALA A 23 0.89 -4.40 -11.20
CA ALA A 23 1.91 -4.02 -12.19
C ALA A 23 3.32 -4.50 -11.81
N LEU A 24 3.66 -4.52 -10.53
CA LEU A 24 4.93 -5.04 -10.01
C LEU A 24 5.02 -6.57 -10.15
N LEU A 25 3.92 -7.29 -9.93
CA LEU A 25 3.82 -8.73 -10.22
C LEU A 25 4.05 -9.01 -11.72
N ASP A 26 3.44 -8.22 -12.60
CA ASP A 26 3.71 -8.30 -14.05
C ASP A 26 5.16 -7.92 -14.41
N SER A 27 5.82 -7.13 -13.57
CA SER A 27 7.23 -6.74 -13.68
C SER A 27 8.21 -7.74 -13.05
N LYS A 28 7.77 -8.97 -12.78
CA LYS A 28 8.56 -10.11 -12.25
C LYS A 28 8.93 -10.03 -10.77
N VAL A 29 8.22 -9.22 -9.97
CA VAL A 29 8.26 -9.40 -8.51
C VAL A 29 7.46 -10.66 -8.16
N PRO A 30 8.03 -11.64 -7.44
CA PRO A 30 7.31 -12.86 -7.09
C PRO A 30 6.21 -12.59 -6.06
N ILE A 31 5.09 -13.32 -6.13
CA ILE A 31 3.97 -13.15 -5.18
C ILE A 31 4.40 -13.52 -3.76
N GLU A 32 5.30 -14.48 -3.61
CA GLU A 32 5.86 -14.95 -2.35
C GLU A 32 6.59 -13.82 -1.61
N PHE A 33 7.18 -12.87 -2.35
CA PHE A 33 7.79 -11.69 -1.75
C PHE A 33 6.74 -10.81 -1.07
N PHE A 34 5.62 -10.52 -1.73
CA PHE A 34 4.54 -9.74 -1.10
C PHE A 34 3.86 -10.49 0.03
N GLN A 35 3.63 -11.80 -0.12
CA GLN A 35 3.10 -12.64 0.96
C GLN A 35 3.98 -12.57 2.21
N SER A 36 5.30 -12.64 2.05
CA SER A 36 6.24 -12.54 3.18
C SER A 36 6.17 -11.18 3.89
N ILE A 37 6.02 -10.09 3.14
CA ILE A 37 5.91 -8.74 3.69
C ILE A 37 4.59 -8.58 4.46
N ILE A 38 3.48 -9.00 3.86
CA ILE A 38 2.15 -8.91 4.49
C ILE A 38 2.14 -9.72 5.79
N HIS A 39 2.69 -10.93 5.77
CA HIS A 39 2.77 -11.78 6.96
C HIS A 39 3.64 -11.16 8.07
N GLN A 40 4.75 -10.50 7.75
CA GLN A 40 5.58 -9.81 8.74
C GLN A 40 4.87 -8.60 9.37
N LEU A 41 4.07 -7.88 8.59
CA LEU A 41 3.36 -6.69 9.05
C LEU A 41 2.10 -7.03 9.85
N LEU A 42 1.40 -8.08 9.43
CA LEU A 42 0.07 -8.44 9.91
C LEU A 42 0.02 -9.92 10.35
N PRO A 43 0.91 -10.38 11.25
CA PRO A 43 1.04 -11.81 11.58
C PRO A 43 -0.18 -12.38 12.30
N GLU A 44 -0.95 -11.53 12.99
CA GLU A 44 -2.14 -11.90 13.76
C GLU A 44 -3.45 -11.66 13.00
N GLU A 45 -3.40 -11.01 11.83
CA GLU A 45 -4.58 -10.72 11.03
C GLU A 45 -5.02 -11.93 10.23
N ILE A 46 -6.33 -12.10 10.12
CA ILE A 46 -6.93 -13.06 9.21
C ILE A 46 -7.17 -12.34 7.89
N TYR A 47 -6.62 -12.88 6.80
CA TYR A 47 -6.81 -12.34 5.46
C TYR A 47 -6.63 -13.43 4.40
N GLN A 48 -7.17 -13.18 3.21
CA GLN A 48 -6.92 -13.98 2.02
C GLN A 48 -6.32 -13.09 0.93
N ILE A 49 -5.18 -13.50 0.37
CA ILE A 49 -4.61 -12.82 -0.79
C ILE A 49 -5.28 -13.37 -2.04
N ASP A 50 -6.00 -12.52 -2.78
CA ASP A 50 -6.53 -12.84 -4.10
C ASP A 50 -5.61 -12.25 -5.16
N TYR A 51 -5.05 -13.11 -6.00
CA TYR A 51 -4.28 -12.67 -7.15
C TYR A 51 -4.51 -13.60 -8.33
N GLN A 52 -4.72 -13.00 -9.51
CA GLN A 52 -5.04 -13.76 -10.71
C GLN A 52 -4.76 -12.94 -11.96
N LYS A 53 -4.48 -13.62 -13.07
CA LYS A 53 -4.37 -12.97 -14.37
C LYS A 53 -5.77 -12.70 -14.90
N ILE A 54 -6.07 -11.44 -15.19
CA ILE A 54 -7.36 -10.99 -15.71
C ILE A 54 -7.16 -10.28 -17.06
N HIS A 55 -8.28 -10.07 -17.77
CA HIS A 55 -8.34 -9.20 -18.94
C HIS A 55 -9.18 -7.97 -18.62
N GLN A 56 -8.63 -6.78 -18.85
CA GLN A 56 -9.31 -5.51 -18.67
C GLN A 56 -9.02 -4.59 -19.87
N ALA A 57 -10.06 -4.11 -20.55
CA ALA A 57 -9.95 -3.24 -21.74
C ALA A 57 -8.89 -3.76 -22.76
N ASP A 58 -9.02 -5.04 -23.12
CA ASP A 58 -8.14 -5.79 -24.04
C ASP A 58 -6.70 -6.03 -23.57
N GLN A 59 -6.34 -5.60 -22.36
CA GLN A 59 -5.02 -5.84 -21.79
C GLN A 59 -5.08 -6.96 -20.75
N ARG A 60 -4.08 -7.85 -20.80
CA ARG A 60 -3.84 -8.81 -19.72
C ARG A 60 -3.06 -8.13 -18.61
N CYS A 61 -3.59 -8.20 -17.39
CA CYS A 61 -2.94 -7.65 -16.20
C CYS A 61 -3.11 -8.61 -15.01
N THR A 62 -2.36 -8.35 -13.94
CA THR A 62 -2.53 -9.06 -12.67
C THR A 62 -3.48 -8.30 -11.77
N TYR A 63 -4.61 -8.93 -11.44
CA TYR A 63 -5.42 -8.52 -10.31
C TYR A 63 -4.69 -8.90 -9.02
N PHE A 64 -4.72 -8.00 -8.05
CA PHE A 64 -4.22 -8.24 -6.71
C PHE A 64 -5.16 -7.54 -5.72
N ASP A 65 -5.48 -8.26 -4.65
CA ASP A 65 -6.27 -7.75 -3.55
C ASP A 65 -5.99 -8.53 -2.27
N VAL A 66 -6.27 -7.93 -1.12
CA VAL A 66 -6.22 -8.60 0.17
C VAL A 66 -7.59 -8.54 0.82
N LEU A 67 -8.25 -9.69 0.81
CA LEU A 67 -9.60 -9.84 1.30
C LEU A 67 -9.57 -10.05 2.81
N LEU A 68 -10.14 -9.10 3.53
CA LEU A 68 -10.37 -9.20 4.97
C LEU A 68 -11.70 -9.91 5.24
N PRO A 69 -11.83 -10.61 6.38
CA PRO A 69 -13.10 -11.16 6.83
C PRO A 69 -14.20 -10.08 6.81
N PRO A 70 -15.44 -10.46 6.46
CA PRO A 70 -16.55 -9.53 6.55
C PRO A 70 -16.70 -9.04 7.98
N TYR A 71 -16.88 -7.73 8.12
CA TYR A 71 -17.10 -7.06 9.38
C TYR A 71 -18.27 -7.67 10.16
N ASP A 72 -18.14 -7.81 11.48
CA ASP A 72 -19.24 -8.19 12.36
C ASP A 72 -20.23 -7.03 12.50
N PRO A 73 -21.42 -7.09 11.87
CA PRO A 73 -22.38 -5.99 11.88
C PRO A 73 -22.95 -5.69 13.27
N THR A 74 -22.72 -6.56 14.26
CA THR A 74 -23.17 -6.38 15.64
C THR A 74 -22.28 -5.46 16.46
N LEU A 75 -21.04 -5.23 16.02
CA LEU A 75 -20.14 -4.28 16.67
C LEU A 75 -20.58 -2.84 16.35
N SER A 76 -20.57 -1.97 17.35
CA SER A 76 -20.73 -0.53 17.14
C SER A 76 -19.46 0.09 16.55
N PHE A 77 -19.58 1.26 15.93
CA PHE A 77 -18.46 1.95 15.27
C PHE A 77 -17.26 2.19 16.20
N ASP A 78 -17.49 2.45 17.48
CA ASP A 78 -16.44 2.66 18.48
C ASP A 78 -15.81 1.38 19.02
N GLN A 79 -16.46 0.24 18.81
CA GLN A 79 -15.91 -1.08 19.13
C GLN A 79 -15.06 -1.65 17.99
N ARG A 80 -15.00 -0.96 16.85
CA ARG A 80 -14.14 -1.35 15.73
C ARG A 80 -12.69 -1.08 16.10
N PRO A 81 -11.77 -2.01 15.80
CA PRO A 81 -10.34 -1.74 15.83
C PRO A 81 -10.01 -0.49 15.01
N LYS A 82 -9.50 0.54 15.68
CA LYS A 82 -8.99 1.75 15.04
C LYS A 82 -7.49 1.65 15.00
N ARG A 83 -6.89 1.94 13.85
CA ARG A 83 -5.44 2.14 13.74
C ARG A 83 -5.20 3.60 13.46
N ASN A 84 -4.62 4.30 14.41
CA ASN A 84 -4.17 5.66 14.14
C ASN A 84 -2.84 5.62 13.37
N LEU A 85 -2.41 6.78 12.87
CA LEU A 85 -1.15 6.92 12.15
C LEU A 85 0.07 6.37 12.94
N PHE A 86 0.10 6.60 14.26
CA PHE A 86 1.23 6.18 15.10
C PHE A 86 1.29 4.67 15.27
N ASP A 87 0.15 3.99 15.37
CA ASP A 87 0.07 2.53 15.44
C ASP A 87 0.65 1.92 14.16
N ILE A 88 0.28 2.48 13.00
CA ILE A 88 0.79 2.04 11.70
C ILE A 88 2.30 2.25 11.60
N ILE A 89 2.81 3.42 11.99
CA ILE A 89 4.24 3.70 11.98
C ILE A 89 4.99 2.75 12.93
N ALA A 90 4.45 2.51 14.12
CA ALA A 90 5.05 1.60 15.08
C ALA A 90 5.06 0.15 14.59
N LEU A 91 4.01 -0.27 13.87
CA LEU A 91 3.94 -1.58 13.21
C LEU A 91 5.04 -1.71 12.14
N ILE A 92 5.19 -0.71 11.26
CA ILE A 92 6.25 -0.73 10.23
C ILE A 92 7.64 -0.74 10.87
N ARG A 93 7.88 0.06 11.91
CA ARG A 93 9.19 0.12 12.60
C ARG A 93 9.58 -1.21 13.24
N ARG A 94 8.62 -1.95 13.80
CA ARG A 94 8.84 -3.24 14.47
C ARG A 94 9.05 -4.41 13.51
N SER A 95 8.67 -4.28 12.25
CA SER A 95 8.89 -5.32 11.24
C SER A 95 10.38 -5.55 10.95
N ASP A 96 10.72 -6.68 10.33
CA ASP A 96 12.09 -7.00 9.89
C ASP A 96 12.38 -6.52 8.44
N LEU A 97 11.56 -5.61 7.92
CA LEU A 97 11.72 -5.07 6.58
C LEU A 97 13.02 -4.27 6.43
N ASN A 98 13.52 -4.15 5.20
CA ASN A 98 14.67 -3.31 4.89
C ASN A 98 14.43 -1.86 5.35
N GLU A 99 15.44 -1.22 5.94
CA GLU A 99 15.32 0.15 6.46
C GLU A 99 14.92 1.19 5.40
N THR A 100 15.31 0.98 4.13
CA THR A 100 14.85 1.82 3.01
C THR A 100 13.34 1.69 2.79
N ILE A 101 12.80 0.47 2.89
CA ILE A 101 11.36 0.20 2.77
C ILE A 101 10.64 0.86 3.94
N LYS A 102 11.09 0.64 5.18
CA LYS A 102 10.50 1.26 6.37
C LYS A 102 10.46 2.78 6.27
N THR A 103 11.61 3.39 5.97
CA THR A 103 11.76 4.85 5.90
C THR A 103 10.83 5.46 4.87
N LYS A 104 10.83 4.93 3.63
CA LYS A 104 9.96 5.44 2.56
C LYS A 104 8.48 5.23 2.86
N SER A 105 8.09 4.08 3.39
CA SER A 105 6.69 3.82 3.75
C SER A 105 6.21 4.77 4.85
N ILE A 106 7.01 4.99 5.90
CA ILE A 106 6.68 5.93 6.98
C ILE A 106 6.55 7.36 6.46
N GLU A 107 7.44 7.79 5.54
CA GLU A 107 7.34 9.10 4.91
C GLU A 107 6.03 9.27 4.13
N ILE A 108 5.62 8.25 3.37
CA ILE A 108 4.34 8.27 2.63
C ILE A 108 3.17 8.33 3.62
N PHE A 109 3.20 7.55 4.69
CA PHE A 109 2.17 7.58 5.74
C PHE A 109 2.06 8.93 6.44
N HIS A 110 3.17 9.60 6.74
CA HIS A 110 3.14 10.96 7.28
C HIS A 110 2.48 11.94 6.30
N ARG A 111 2.83 11.88 5.01
CA ARG A 111 2.21 12.74 3.99
C ARG A 111 0.73 12.48 3.85
N LEU A 112 0.32 11.21 3.85
CA LEU A 112 -1.09 10.82 3.81
C LEU A 112 -1.83 11.31 5.06
N GLY A 113 -1.29 11.08 6.25
CA GLY A 113 -1.88 11.54 7.50
C GLY A 113 -2.03 13.06 7.59
N HIS A 114 -1.06 13.83 7.07
CA HIS A 114 -1.18 15.28 6.96
C HIS A 114 -2.32 15.70 6.02
N ALA A 115 -2.45 15.05 4.87
CA ALA A 115 -3.53 15.34 3.91
C ALA A 115 -4.91 15.01 4.49
N GLU A 116 -5.04 13.88 5.18
CA GLU A 116 -6.28 13.49 5.88
C GLU A 116 -6.61 14.47 7.01
N ALA A 117 -5.63 14.87 7.82
CA ALA A 117 -5.81 15.86 8.89
C ALA A 117 -6.33 17.20 8.35
N GLU A 118 -5.78 17.66 7.23
CA GLU A 118 -6.26 18.87 6.55
C GLU A 118 -7.69 18.71 6.05
N ALA A 119 -8.00 17.62 5.34
CA ALA A 119 -9.33 17.35 4.79
C ALA A 119 -10.40 17.23 5.90
N HIS A 120 -10.06 16.59 7.01
CA HIS A 120 -10.94 16.38 8.16
C HIS A 120 -10.93 17.54 9.17
N ARG A 121 -10.04 18.53 9.00
CA ARG A 121 -9.85 19.68 9.91
C ARG A 121 -9.64 19.26 11.36
N CYS A 122 -8.79 18.26 11.57
CA CYS A 122 -8.41 17.77 12.89
C CYS A 122 -6.88 17.76 13.06
N ALA A 123 -6.42 17.49 14.28
CA ALA A 123 -5.01 17.27 14.54
C ALA A 123 -4.57 15.92 13.95
N ILE A 124 -3.33 15.79 13.49
CA ILE A 124 -2.82 14.56 12.86
C ILE A 124 -2.87 13.36 13.83
N GLU A 125 -2.78 13.63 15.12
CA GLU A 125 -2.88 12.65 16.19
C GLU A 125 -4.29 12.06 16.33
N ASN A 126 -5.30 12.77 15.82
CA ASN A 126 -6.69 12.36 15.84
C ASN A 126 -7.13 11.71 14.52
N ILE A 127 -6.19 11.41 13.61
CA ILE A 127 -6.49 10.67 12.39
C ILE A 127 -6.61 9.19 12.70
N ASP A 128 -7.85 8.71 12.60
CA ASP A 128 -8.21 7.30 12.66
C ASP A 128 -8.33 6.75 11.24
N PHE A 129 -7.44 5.81 10.89
CA PHE A 129 -7.68 4.95 9.74
C PHE A 129 -8.62 3.83 10.19
N HIS A 130 -9.81 3.78 9.58
CA HIS A 130 -10.79 2.74 9.87
C HIS A 130 -10.26 1.38 9.42
N GLU A 131 -10.48 0.34 10.23
CA GLU A 131 -9.89 -1.00 10.12
C GLU A 131 -9.66 -1.53 8.70
N ASN A 132 -10.71 -1.61 7.88
CA ASN A 132 -10.60 -2.10 6.50
C ASN A 132 -9.70 -1.20 5.65
N GLY A 133 -9.90 0.12 5.72
CA GLY A 133 -9.08 1.09 5.00
C GLY A 133 -7.64 1.17 5.52
N ALA A 134 -7.41 0.90 6.80
CA ALA A 134 -6.08 0.93 7.41
C ALA A 134 -5.21 -0.21 6.91
N ILE A 135 -5.73 -1.45 6.93
CA ILE A 135 -4.98 -2.62 6.45
C ILE A 135 -4.73 -2.50 4.94
N ASP A 136 -5.76 -2.16 4.15
CA ASP A 136 -5.62 -1.98 2.71
C ASP A 136 -4.54 -0.94 2.39
N THR A 137 -4.53 0.19 3.10
CA THR A 137 -3.54 1.26 2.92
C THR A 137 -2.13 0.82 3.33
N ILE A 138 -1.97 0.03 4.40
CA ILE A 138 -0.67 -0.55 4.82
C ILE A 138 -0.12 -1.42 3.71
N ILE A 139 -0.94 -2.34 3.19
CA ILE A 139 -0.53 -3.27 2.16
C ILE A 139 -0.18 -2.51 0.89
N ASP A 140 -1.06 -1.61 0.45
CA ASP A 140 -0.87 -0.78 -0.75
C ASP A 140 0.45 0.00 -0.71
N ILE A 141 0.73 0.72 0.37
CA ILE A 141 1.94 1.53 0.49
C ILE A 141 3.17 0.65 0.63
N VAL A 142 3.18 -0.26 1.61
CA VAL A 142 4.40 -0.99 1.98
C VAL A 142 4.79 -1.98 0.89
N CYS A 143 3.83 -2.71 0.30
CA CYS A 143 4.13 -3.61 -0.82
C CYS A 143 4.53 -2.85 -2.08
N SER A 144 3.93 -1.69 -2.38
CA SER A 144 4.38 -0.87 -3.53
C SER A 144 5.82 -0.41 -3.37
N VAL A 145 6.19 0.14 -2.21
CA VAL A 145 7.56 0.56 -1.90
C VAL A 145 8.51 -0.64 -1.96
N ALA A 146 8.12 -1.77 -1.38
CA ALA A 146 8.96 -2.96 -1.34
C ALA A 146 9.17 -3.59 -2.72
N GLY A 147 8.16 -3.62 -3.59
CA GLY A 147 8.31 -4.13 -4.95
C GLY A 147 9.15 -3.22 -5.83
N LEU A 148 9.04 -1.89 -5.68
CA LEU A 148 9.97 -0.95 -6.33
C LEU A 148 11.40 -1.16 -5.83
N HIS A 149 11.59 -1.37 -4.53
CA HIS A 149 12.88 -1.69 -3.94
C HIS A 149 13.44 -3.03 -4.46
N TYR A 150 12.61 -4.09 -4.54
CA TYR A 150 12.99 -5.40 -5.08
C TYR A 150 13.53 -5.29 -6.52
N LEU A 151 12.90 -4.44 -7.33
CA LEU A 151 13.33 -4.18 -8.70
C LEU A 151 14.54 -3.24 -8.78
N ASN A 152 15.08 -2.76 -7.67
CA ASN A 152 16.12 -1.73 -7.60
C ASN A 152 15.74 -0.45 -8.35
N ILE A 153 14.48 0.01 -8.23
CA ILE A 153 14.04 1.29 -8.80
C ILE A 153 14.55 2.43 -7.94
N GLU A 154 15.30 3.35 -8.56
CA GLU A 154 15.90 4.51 -7.90
C GLU A 154 15.00 5.75 -8.01
N SER A 155 14.25 5.87 -9.11
CA SER A 155 13.36 7.00 -9.36
C SER A 155 12.02 6.55 -9.95
N VAL A 156 10.96 7.20 -9.49
CA VAL A 156 9.61 7.04 -10.05
C VAL A 156 9.25 8.32 -10.79
N ILE A 157 8.91 8.19 -12.07
CA ILE A 157 8.40 9.28 -12.90
C ILE A 157 6.95 8.94 -13.25
N LYS A 158 6.08 9.94 -13.33
CA LYS A 158 4.71 9.77 -13.81
C LYS A 158 4.42 10.71 -14.97
N CYS A 159 3.46 10.32 -15.82
CA CYS A 159 2.86 11.25 -16.77
C CYS A 159 2.23 12.45 -16.02
N ARG A 160 2.07 13.57 -16.73
CA ARG A 160 1.36 14.73 -16.19
C ARG A 160 -0.11 14.34 -16.00
N ILE A 161 -0.62 14.48 -14.79
CA ILE A 161 -2.07 14.38 -14.56
C ILE A 161 -2.67 15.61 -15.23
N TRP A 162 -3.72 15.43 -16.04
CA TRP A 162 -4.45 16.57 -16.60
C TRP A 162 -4.97 17.41 -15.44
N ASN A 163 -4.46 18.65 -15.34
CA ASN A 163 -5.10 19.67 -14.53
C ASN A 163 -6.26 20.19 -15.37
N ASP A 164 -7.49 20.06 -14.87
CA ASP A 164 -8.58 20.96 -15.26
C ASP A 164 -8.25 22.39 -14.80
#